data_AF-A0A6L5XAW5-F1
#
_entry.id   AF-A0A6L5XAW5-F1
#
_cell.length_a   1.000
_cell.length_b   1.000
_cell.length_c   1.000
_cell.angle_alpha   90.00
_cell.angle_beta   90.00
_cell.angle_gamma   90.00
#
_symmetry.space_group_name_H-M   'P 1'
#
loop_
_entity.id
_entity.type
_entity.pdbx_description
1 polymer ?
#
loop_
_entity_poly.entity_id
_entity_poly.type
_entity_poly.pdbx_seq_one_letter_code
_entity_poly.pdbx_strand_id
1 'polypeptide(L)'
;MGFNETLNWFYEYVFMGRGGRWHNFPDMGKGEQWYSYYYAENRLYIIRDGMTDQLYFVKAGSPREAYLEFFRRMEEAQNAGSYVNEDEEV
;
A
#
# COMPACT_ATOMS: atom_id res chain seq x y z
N MET A 1 13.51 18.52 -10.75
CA MET A 1 12.86 17.28 -11.23
C MET A 1 11.38 17.58 -11.40
N GLY A 2 10.85 17.33 -12.60
CA GLY A 2 9.42 17.37 -12.84
C GLY A 2 8.72 16.15 -12.21
N PHE A 3 7.43 16.27 -11.89
CA PHE A 3 6.62 15.20 -11.29
C PHE A 3 6.72 13.86 -12.04
N ASN A 4 6.75 13.89 -13.37
CA ASN A 4 6.91 12.70 -14.22
C ASN A 4 8.27 12.01 -14.10
N GLU A 5 9.36 12.76 -13.87
CA GLU A 5 10.69 12.18 -13.67
C GLU A 5 10.79 11.50 -12.31
N THR A 6 10.17 12.09 -11.28
CA THR A 6 10.09 11.49 -9.94
C THR A 6 9.29 10.20 -9.95
N LEU A 7 8.18 10.17 -10.70
CA LEU A 7 7.34 8.97 -10.87
C LEU A 7 8.06 7.86 -11.64
N ASN A 8 8.76 8.19 -12.73
CA ASN A 8 9.53 7.20 -13.49
C ASN A 8 10.71 6.66 -12.67
N TRP A 9 11.45 7.53 -11.99
CA TRP A 9 12.53 7.10 -11.09
C TRP A 9 11.99 6.19 -9.98
N PHE A 10 10.86 6.56 -9.38
CA PHE A 10 10.19 5.74 -8.38
C PHE A 10 9.76 4.38 -8.96
N TYR A 11 9.19 4.37 -10.17
CA TYR A 11 8.81 3.15 -10.87
C TYR A 11 10.02 2.24 -11.13
N GLU A 12 11.12 2.77 -11.67
CA GLU A 12 12.34 1.98 -11.92
C GLU A 12 12.98 1.47 -10.63
N TYR A 13 13.01 2.30 -9.58
CA TYR A 13 13.62 1.94 -8.31
C TYR A 13 12.84 0.86 -7.55
N VAL A 14 11.50 0.94 -7.60
CA VAL A 14 10.58 0.09 -6.84
C VAL A 14 10.17 -1.17 -7.62
N PHE A 15 9.91 -1.05 -8.92
CA PHE A 15 9.43 -2.16 -9.76
C PHE A 15 10.53 -2.85 -10.56
N MET A 16 11.58 -2.16 -11.04
CA MET A 16 12.64 -2.80 -11.84
C MET A 16 13.80 -3.36 -11.00
N GLY A 17 13.62 -3.47 -9.67
CA GLY A 17 14.52 -4.22 -8.79
C GLY A 17 15.92 -3.62 -8.63
N ARG A 18 16.12 -2.32 -8.92
CA ARG A 18 17.44 -1.67 -8.90
C ARG A 18 17.90 -1.09 -7.56
N GLY A 19 17.16 -1.18 -6.44
CA GLY A 19 17.77 -0.72 -5.17
C GLY A 19 17.00 -0.84 -3.86
N GLY A 20 15.68 -0.95 -3.85
CA GLY A 20 14.93 -1.05 -2.59
C GLY A 20 14.79 -2.48 -2.08
N ARG A 21 15.36 -2.82 -0.92
CA ARG A 21 14.93 -4.03 -0.21
C ARG A 21 13.54 -3.77 0.34
N TRP A 22 12.56 -4.46 -0.20
CA TRP A 22 11.24 -4.55 0.42
C TRP A 22 11.38 -5.17 1.81
N HIS A 23 10.68 -4.59 2.77
CA HIS A 23 10.63 -5.08 4.14
C HIS A 23 9.29 -5.79 4.36
N ASN A 24 9.32 -6.88 5.09
CA ASN A 24 8.09 -7.50 5.57
C ASN A 24 7.60 -6.73 6.80
N PHE A 25 6.29 -6.64 6.97
CA PHE A 25 5.74 -6.19 8.24
C PHE A 25 6.14 -7.18 9.36
N PRO A 26 6.29 -6.71 10.61
CA PRO A 26 6.38 -7.59 11.76
C PRO A 26 5.13 -8.49 11.83
N ASP A 27 5.18 -9.57 12.60
CA ASP A 27 4.01 -10.44 12.82
C ASP A 27 2.90 -9.66 13.57
N MET A 28 1.91 -9.23 12.80
CA MET A 28 0.69 -8.48 13.11
C MET A 28 -0.59 -9.31 12.93
N GLY A 29 -0.51 -10.57 12.49
CA GLY A 29 -1.63 -11.47 12.24
C GLY A 29 -2.14 -11.48 10.79
N LYS A 30 -3.41 -11.09 10.57
CA LYS A 30 -4.18 -11.42 9.36
C LYS A 30 -3.52 -10.94 8.06
N GLY A 31 -2.94 -11.88 7.29
CA GLY A 31 -2.56 -11.66 5.89
C GLY A 31 -1.31 -10.80 5.67
N GLU A 32 -0.56 -10.47 6.72
CA GLU A 32 0.67 -9.66 6.65
C GLU A 32 1.72 -10.20 5.67
N GLN A 33 1.78 -11.52 5.52
CA GLN A 33 2.76 -12.22 4.70
C GLN A 33 2.60 -11.89 3.20
N TRP A 34 1.43 -11.39 2.84
CA TRP A 34 1.11 -10.94 1.48
C TRP A 34 1.51 -9.49 1.26
N TYR A 35 1.89 -8.75 2.30
CA TYR A 35 2.22 -7.33 2.19
C TYR A 35 3.68 -7.06 2.54
N SER A 36 4.32 -6.28 1.69
CA SER A 36 5.66 -5.76 1.94
C SER A 36 5.65 -4.24 1.85
N TYR A 37 6.63 -3.58 2.45
CA TYR A 37 6.72 -2.13 2.43
C TYR A 37 8.11 -1.60 2.07
N TYR A 38 8.12 -0.38 1.57
CA TYR A 38 9.30 0.45 1.36
C TYR A 38 9.08 1.82 2.01
N TYR A 39 10.09 2.32 2.71
CA TYR A 39 10.06 3.65 3.32
C TYR A 39 10.73 4.67 2.40
N ALA A 40 9.96 5.63 1.89
CA ALA A 40 10.40 6.64 0.91
C ALA A 40 10.65 8.03 1.50
N GLU A 41 10.94 8.10 2.82
CA GLU A 41 11.15 9.33 3.59
C GLU A 41 9.86 10.11 3.94
N ASN A 42 9.97 11.15 4.78
CA ASN A 42 8.85 12.01 5.20
C ASN A 42 7.62 11.24 5.71
N ARG A 43 7.85 10.18 6.48
CA ARG A 43 6.78 9.32 7.03
C ARG A 43 5.95 8.62 5.94
N LEU A 44 6.41 8.56 4.70
CA LEU A 44 5.73 7.88 3.59
C LEU A 44 6.17 6.42 3.51
N TYR A 45 5.19 5.53 3.66
CA TYR A 45 5.31 4.11 3.43
C TYR A 45 4.60 3.76 2.13
N ILE A 46 5.28 3.01 1.28
CA ILE A 46 4.67 2.36 0.12
C ILE A 46 4.50 0.90 0.46
N ILE A 47 3.28 0.42 0.36
CA ILE A 47 2.89 -0.94 0.67
C ILE A 47 2.57 -1.63 -0.64
N ARG A 48 3.18 -2.79 -0.87
CA ARG A 48 2.92 -3.66 -2.01
C ARG A 48 2.11 -4.85 -1.54
N ASP A 49 0.99 -5.07 -2.21
CA ASP A 49 0.28 -6.36 -2.17
C ASP A 49 0.98 -7.34 -3.10
N GLY A 50 1.52 -8.42 -2.54
CA GLY A 50 2.23 -9.46 -3.28
C GLY A 50 1.32 -10.38 -4.12
N MET A 51 0.00 -10.34 -3.94
CA MET A 51 -0.95 -11.09 -4.76
C MET A 51 -1.41 -10.30 -6.00
N THR A 52 -1.64 -8.99 -5.84
CA THR A 52 -2.21 -8.14 -6.90
C THR A 52 -1.19 -7.20 -7.54
N ASP A 53 0.02 -7.10 -6.98
CA ASP A 53 1.04 -6.12 -7.34
C ASP A 53 0.58 -4.65 -7.22
N GLN A 54 -0.53 -4.40 -6.52
CA GLN A 54 -1.00 -3.05 -6.23
C GLN A 54 -0.11 -2.37 -5.19
N LEU A 55 0.03 -1.05 -5.37
CA LEU A 55 0.75 -0.18 -4.44
C LEU A 55 -0.19 0.75 -3.69
N TYR A 56 0.03 0.86 -2.39
CA TYR A 56 -0.69 1.76 -1.50
C TYR A 56 0.27 2.71 -0.82
N PHE A 57 -0.12 3.97 -0.70
CA PHE A 57 0.71 5.03 -0.16
C PHE A 57 0.11 5.50 1.16
N VAL A 58 0.86 5.33 2.25
CA VAL A 58 0.40 5.60 3.61
C VAL A 58 1.38 6.51 4.33
N LYS A 59 0.87 7.57 4.96
CA LYS A 59 1.66 8.40 5.87
C LYS A 59 1.54 7.85 7.29
N ALA A 60 2.65 7.49 7.92
CA ALA A 60 2.69 6.90 9.26
C ALA A 60 4.02 7.15 9.97
N GLY A 61 4.03 7.14 11.30
CA GLY A 61 5.25 7.30 12.10
C GLY A 61 6.08 6.02 12.22
N SER A 62 5.48 4.85 12.00
CA SER A 62 6.13 3.54 12.11
C SER A 62 5.55 2.53 11.11
N PRO A 63 6.26 1.41 10.83
CA PRO A 63 5.71 0.33 10.00
C PRO A 63 4.39 -0.22 10.58
N ARG A 64 4.28 -0.28 11.91
CA ARG A 64 3.06 -0.72 12.58
C ARG A 64 1.86 0.18 12.28
N GLU A 65 2.06 1.48 12.43
CA GLU A 65 1.02 2.46 12.10
C GLU A 65 0.67 2.42 10.61
N ALA A 66 1.65 2.24 9.73
CA ALA A 66 1.42 2.13 8.29
C ALA A 66 0.52 0.94 7.94
N TYR A 67 0.78 -0.22 8.55
CA TYR A 67 -0.02 -1.42 8.38
C TYR A 67 -1.46 -1.24 8.85
N LEU A 68 -1.65 -0.72 10.07
CA LEU A 68 -2.99 -0.50 10.64
C LEU A 68 -3.81 0.48 9.82
N GLU A 69 -3.20 1.59 9.39
CA GLU A 69 -3.87 2.59 8.55
C GLU A 69 -4.19 2.05 7.16
N PHE A 70 -3.32 1.23 6.57
CA PHE A 70 -3.60 0.51 5.33
C PHE A 70 -4.80 -0.42 5.46
N PHE A 71 -4.80 -1.30 6.47
CA PHE A 71 -5.89 -2.25 6.69
C PHE A 71 -7.22 -1.55 6.95
N ARG A 72 -7.23 -0.49 7.78
CA ARG A 72 -8.42 0.32 8.03
C ARG A 72 -9.03 0.85 6.73
N ARG A 73 -8.19 1.38 5.82
CA ARG A 73 -8.66 1.90 4.51
C ARG A 73 -9.20 0.79 3.61
N MET A 74 -8.61 -0.39 3.64
CA MET A 74 -9.09 -1.54 2.86
C MET A 74 -10.46 -2.03 3.37
N GLU A 75 -10.63 -2.11 4.69
CA GLU A 75 -11.92 -2.46 5.30
C GLU A 75 -12.99 -1.41 5.00
N GLU A 76 -12.65 -0.11 5.06
CA GLU A 76 -13.56 0.97 4.70
C GLU A 76 -13.96 0.92 3.23
N ALA A 77 -13.03 0.65 2.32
CA ALA A 77 -13.33 0.51 0.89
C ALA A 77 -14.23 -0.70 0.61
N GLN A 78 -14.00 -1.83 1.28
CA GLN A 78 -14.85 -3.01 1.16
C GLN A 78 -16.25 -2.75 1.71
N ASN A 79 -16.37 -2.10 2.88
CA ASN A 79 -17.66 -1.76 3.46
C ASN A 79 -18.42 -0.72 2.64
N ALA A 80 -17.73 0.27 2.07
CA ALA A 80 -18.33 1.26 1.19
C ALA A 80 -18.86 0.65 -0.12
N GLY A 81 -18.17 -0.36 -0.66
CA GLY A 81 -18.63 -1.12 -1.83
C GLY A 81 -19.85 -2.02 -1.56
N SER A 82 -20.11 -2.38 -0.31
CA SER A 82 -21.28 -3.18 0.09
C SER A 82 -22.59 -2.37 0.14
N TYR A 83 -22.54 -1.04 0.24
CA TYR A 83 -23.74 -0.18 0.26
C TYR A 83 -24.26 0.23 -1.13
N VAL A 84 -23.58 -0.18 -2.21
CA VAL A 84 -23.94 0.25 -3.58
C VAL A 84 -24.71 -0.83 -4.36
N ASN A 85 -24.98 -2.00 -3.76
CA ASN A 85 -25.65 -3.12 -4.43
C ASN A 85 -27.01 -3.52 -3.81
N GLU A 86 -27.83 -2.56 -3.37
CA GLU A 86 -29.22 -2.86 -2.95
C GLU A 86 -30.30 -2.10 -3.73
N ASP A 87 -29.96 -1.24 -4.71
CA ASP A 87 -30.95 -0.43 -5.45
C ASP A 87 -30.78 -0.47 -6.99
N GLU A 88 -30.56 -1.65 -7.57
CA GLU A 88 -30.79 -1.87 -9.02
C GLU A 88 -31.74 -3.07 -9.24
N GLU A 89 -32.99 -2.93 -8.80
CA GLU A 89 -34.14 -3.58 -9.44
C GLU A 89 -34.94 -2.51 -10.19
N VAL A 90 -34.89 -2.54 -11.52
CA VAL A 90 -35.80 -1.80 -12.42
C VAL A 90 -36.62 -2.80 -13.22
#